data_AF-A0A1Q7HZ77-F1
#
_entry.id   AF-A0A1Q7HZ77-F1
#
_cell.length_a   1.000
_cell.length_b   1.000
_cell.length_c   1.000
_cell.angle_alpha   90.00
_cell.angle_beta   90.00
_cell.angle_gamma   90.00
#
_symmetry.space_group_name_H-M   'P 1'
#
loop_
_entity.id
_entity.type
_entity.pdbx_description
1 polymer ?
#
loop_
_entity_poly.entity_id
_entity_poly.type
_entity_poly.pdbx_seq_one_letter_code
_entity_poly.pdbx_strand_id
1 'polypeptide(L)'
;MTVRVAVLLGALLFLVPVARASADPISLSGYRDALINARTHIESARHLSGDDRRRSIGVAMTILSGVTEVTAGDATYTALPHEPIQSLLRDGSDASLDLASGMVAETIAAIGSGAGVVDPAHARAVLDAVLASTDFRPQPDWRDALLTILRALLGNTDVRLPQVTMLQLATVLSGVVALLVAIIATNAVRGLRAKITREAVLAATLVSDRPRAADHLSLAEDAIRRGRLRDALRSLFLAALAGLEERGGVRLDPALTDREILARAAGSARADDLSSLVGLYEPAWFGEREPTPLEVQRAGDLARRIGS
;
A
#
# COMPACT_ATOMS: atom_id res chain seq x y z
N MET A 1 19.94 14.25 -45.15
CA MET A 1 19.74 15.02 -43.91
C MET A 1 18.29 15.48 -43.80
N THR A 2 17.33 14.55 -43.87
CA THR A 2 15.89 14.88 -44.01
C THR A 2 14.98 13.91 -43.26
N VAL A 3 15.41 12.66 -43.01
CA VAL A 3 14.60 11.66 -42.29
C VAL A 3 14.72 11.79 -40.77
N ARG A 4 15.83 12.34 -40.24
CA ARG A 4 16.06 12.48 -38.80
C ARG A 4 15.28 13.60 -38.13
N VAL A 5 14.87 14.63 -38.88
CA VAL A 5 14.10 15.77 -38.34
C VAL A 5 12.61 15.42 -38.22
N ALA A 6 12.09 14.58 -39.12
CA ALA A 6 10.69 14.15 -39.09
C ALA A 6 10.36 13.23 -37.90
N VAL A 7 11.30 12.37 -37.48
CA VAL A 7 11.12 11.45 -36.34
C VAL A 7 11.20 12.19 -35.00
N LEU A 8 12.01 13.25 -34.91
CA LEU A 8 12.08 14.09 -33.70
C LEU A 8 10.83 14.97 -33.52
N LEU A 9 10.19 15.41 -34.60
CA LEU A 9 8.91 16.13 -34.53
C LEU A 9 7.72 15.22 -34.16
N GLY A 10 7.72 13.97 -34.60
CA GLY A 10 6.69 12.99 -34.24
C GLY A 10 6.75 12.54 -32.78
N ALA A 11 7.96 12.42 -32.21
CA ALA A 11 8.15 12.05 -30.80
C ALA A 11 7.88 13.22 -29.83
N LEU A 12 8.04 14.47 -30.28
CA LEU A 12 7.71 15.66 -29.47
C LEU A 12 6.19 15.89 -29.37
N LEU A 13 5.41 15.36 -30.31
CA LEU A 13 3.94 15.46 -30.32
C LEU A 13 3.24 14.51 -29.32
N PHE A 14 3.94 13.49 -28.82
CA PHE A 14 3.47 12.60 -27.75
C PHE A 14 3.92 13.04 -26.35
N LEU A 15 4.75 14.09 -26.28
CA LEU A 15 5.16 14.73 -25.03
C LEU A 15 4.50 16.10 -24.86
N VAL A 16 3.30 16.28 -25.41
CA VAL A 16 2.42 17.35 -24.95
C VAL A 16 1.95 16.91 -23.57
N PRO A 17 2.38 17.55 -22.46
CA PRO A 17 1.63 17.40 -21.22
C PRO A 17 0.21 17.76 -21.61
N VAL A 18 -0.74 16.84 -21.38
CA VAL A 18 -2.15 17.21 -21.45
C VAL A 18 -2.26 18.33 -20.43
N ALA A 19 -2.24 19.57 -20.92
CA ALA A 19 -2.59 20.74 -20.17
C ALA A 19 -4.06 20.50 -19.83
N ARG A 20 -4.29 19.82 -18.71
CA ARG A 20 -5.58 19.87 -18.05
C ARG A 20 -5.76 21.36 -17.84
N ALA A 21 -6.77 21.93 -18.51
CA ALA A 21 -7.13 23.32 -18.32
C ALA A 21 -7.13 23.55 -16.81
N SER A 22 -6.22 24.39 -16.33
CA SER A 22 -6.14 24.80 -14.95
C SER A 22 -7.50 25.42 -14.64
N ALA A 23 -8.40 24.63 -14.05
CA ALA A 23 -9.61 25.19 -13.48
C ALA A 23 -9.14 26.15 -12.39
N ASP A 24 -9.67 27.37 -12.38
CA ASP A 24 -9.33 28.33 -11.34
C ASP A 24 -9.48 27.67 -9.97
N PRO A 25 -8.45 27.71 -9.12
CA PRO A 25 -8.46 26.97 -7.87
C PRO A 25 -9.55 27.53 -6.96
N ILE A 26 -10.42 26.64 -6.45
CA ILE A 26 -11.55 27.06 -5.63
C ILE A 26 -11.06 27.34 -4.20
N SER A 27 -11.66 28.30 -3.50
CA SER A 27 -11.31 28.53 -2.09
C SER A 27 -11.66 27.32 -1.22
N LEU A 28 -11.01 27.17 -0.06
CA LEU A 28 -11.33 26.12 0.90
C LEU A 28 -12.81 26.15 1.33
N SER A 29 -13.41 27.34 1.44
CA SER A 29 -14.84 27.49 1.68
C SER A 29 -15.67 27.02 0.48
N GLY A 30 -15.27 27.38 -0.75
CA GLY A 30 -15.92 26.91 -1.97
C GLY A 30 -15.82 25.40 -2.16
N TYR A 31 -14.70 24.79 -1.76
CA TYR A 31 -14.54 23.34 -1.74
C TYR A 31 -15.47 22.67 -0.72
N ARG A 32 -15.59 23.24 0.47
CA ARG A 32 -16.54 22.77 1.48
C ARG A 32 -17.97 22.84 0.95
N ASP A 33 -18.35 23.94 0.30
CA ASP A 33 -19.67 24.11 -0.29
C ASP A 33 -19.92 23.10 -1.41
N ALA A 34 -18.91 22.83 -2.24
CA ALA A 34 -18.99 21.79 -3.27
C ALA A 34 -19.22 20.38 -2.66
N LEU A 35 -18.53 20.05 -1.57
CA LEU A 35 -18.74 18.78 -0.86
C LEU A 35 -20.13 18.67 -0.23
N ILE A 36 -20.64 19.76 0.37
CA ILE A 36 -22.00 19.81 0.93
C ILE A 36 -23.04 19.62 -0.19
N ASN A 37 -22.83 20.25 -1.34
CA ASN A 37 -23.71 20.12 -2.50
C ASN A 37 -23.68 18.68 -3.05
N ALA A 38 -22.50 18.10 -3.23
CA ALA A 38 -22.36 16.71 -3.65
C ALA A 38 -23.08 15.75 -2.67
N ARG A 39 -22.92 15.95 -1.36
CA ARG A 39 -23.60 15.14 -0.34
C ARG A 39 -25.12 15.24 -0.43
N THR A 40 -25.67 16.43 -0.65
CA THR A 40 -27.13 16.63 -0.83
C THR A 40 -27.67 15.77 -2.00
N HIS A 41 -26.91 15.69 -3.09
CA HIS A 41 -27.27 14.85 -4.24
C HIS A 41 -27.14 13.35 -3.95
N ILE A 42 -26.16 12.94 -3.14
CA ILE A 42 -26.03 11.54 -2.68
C ILE A 42 -27.21 11.18 -1.77
N GLU A 43 -27.56 12.04 -0.83
CA GLU A 43 -28.70 11.83 0.08
C GLU A 43 -30.03 11.79 -0.68
N SER A 44 -30.22 12.68 -1.66
CA SER A 44 -31.38 12.66 -2.53
C SER A 44 -31.47 11.36 -3.33
N ALA A 45 -30.34 10.85 -3.85
CA ALA A 45 -30.29 9.61 -4.62
C ALA A 45 -30.76 8.38 -3.81
N ARG A 46 -30.58 8.38 -2.49
CA ARG A 46 -31.04 7.29 -1.59
C ARG A 46 -32.57 7.17 -1.53
N HIS A 47 -33.28 8.27 -1.75
CA HIS A 47 -34.75 8.31 -1.71
C HIS A 47 -35.39 8.24 -3.10
N LEU A 48 -34.57 8.25 -4.16
CA LEU A 48 -35.01 8.21 -5.55
C LEU A 48 -34.83 6.81 -6.15
N SER A 49 -35.51 6.56 -7.27
CA SER A 49 -35.42 5.30 -8.00
C SER A 49 -35.24 5.54 -9.50
N GLY A 50 -34.72 4.54 -10.22
CA GLY A 50 -34.60 4.57 -11.68
C GLY A 50 -33.73 5.73 -12.20
N ASP A 51 -34.26 6.47 -13.18
CA ASP A 51 -33.52 7.54 -13.85
C ASP A 51 -33.22 8.74 -12.95
N ASP A 52 -34.12 9.08 -12.03
CA ASP A 52 -33.93 10.21 -11.12
C ASP A 52 -32.76 9.97 -10.18
N ARG A 53 -32.63 8.73 -9.68
CA ARG A 53 -31.47 8.28 -8.90
C ARG A 53 -30.18 8.40 -9.69
N ARG A 54 -30.16 7.88 -10.93
CA ARG A 54 -28.97 7.95 -11.81
C ARG A 54 -28.55 9.39 -12.09
N ARG A 55 -29.51 10.29 -12.35
CA ARG A 55 -29.21 11.71 -12.57
C ARG A 55 -28.61 12.35 -11.32
N SER A 56 -29.17 12.09 -10.14
CA SER A 56 -28.64 12.64 -8.88
C SER A 56 -27.21 12.17 -8.59
N ILE A 57 -26.93 10.88 -8.81
CA ILE A 57 -25.57 10.31 -8.72
C ILE A 57 -24.62 11.00 -9.73
N GLY A 58 -25.05 11.17 -10.98
CA GLY A 58 -24.25 11.82 -12.01
C GLY A 58 -23.90 13.27 -11.68
N VAL A 59 -24.82 14.02 -11.06
CA VAL A 59 -24.55 15.38 -10.57
C VAL A 59 -23.50 15.37 -9.46
N ALA A 60 -23.63 14.47 -8.48
CA ALA A 60 -22.62 14.33 -7.42
C ALA A 60 -21.23 13.99 -7.98
N MET A 61 -21.14 13.06 -8.94
CA MET A 61 -19.88 12.71 -9.61
C MET A 61 -19.26 13.91 -10.35
N THR A 62 -20.09 14.70 -11.04
CA THR A 62 -19.64 15.88 -11.78
C THR A 62 -19.04 16.91 -10.84
N ILE A 63 -19.72 17.20 -9.72
CA ILE A 63 -19.24 18.14 -8.69
C ILE A 63 -17.89 17.68 -8.14
N LEU A 64 -17.76 16.41 -7.75
CA LEU A 64 -16.51 15.88 -7.18
C LEU A 64 -15.37 15.84 -8.20
N SER A 65 -15.65 15.64 -9.49
CA SER A 65 -14.63 15.65 -10.55
C SER A 65 -14.18 17.04 -10.96
N GLY A 66 -15.02 18.06 -10.74
CA GLY A 66 -14.74 19.44 -11.10
C GLY A 66 -13.77 20.14 -10.14
N VAL A 67 -13.51 19.55 -8.97
CA VAL A 67 -12.55 20.09 -8.00
C VAL A 67 -11.20 19.40 -8.15
N THR A 68 -10.23 20.11 -8.70
CA THR A 68 -8.86 19.63 -8.87
C THR A 68 -7.86 20.36 -7.98
N GLU A 69 -8.10 21.64 -7.73
CA GLU A 69 -7.21 22.52 -6.96
C GLU A 69 -8.02 23.34 -5.95
N VAL A 70 -7.49 23.46 -4.73
CA VAL A 70 -8.11 24.16 -3.61
C VAL A 70 -7.11 25.17 -3.03
N THR A 71 -7.50 26.42 -2.88
CA THR A 71 -6.72 27.46 -2.21
C THR A 71 -7.09 27.56 -0.74
N ALA A 72 -6.09 27.50 0.14
CA ALA A 72 -6.24 27.75 1.56
C ALA A 72 -5.16 28.76 2.01
N GLY A 73 -5.59 29.98 2.35
CA GLY A 73 -4.67 31.11 2.55
C GLY A 73 -3.96 31.47 1.25
N ASP A 74 -2.63 31.64 1.31
CA ASP A 74 -1.79 32.01 0.16
C ASP A 74 -1.29 30.79 -0.66
N ALA A 75 -1.72 29.57 -0.29
CA ALA A 75 -1.24 28.34 -0.89
C ALA A 75 -2.35 27.59 -1.66
N THR A 76 -1.99 27.09 -2.83
CA THR A 76 -2.81 26.20 -3.66
C THR A 76 -2.41 24.76 -3.42
N TYR A 77 -3.39 23.91 -3.13
CA TYR A 77 -3.25 22.49 -2.87
C TYR A 77 -3.99 21.69 -3.93
N THR A 78 -3.45 20.54 -4.33
CA THR A 78 -4.22 19.57 -5.11
C THR A 78 -5.29 18.96 -4.22
N ALA A 79 -6.55 18.96 -4.69
CA ALA A 79 -7.65 18.35 -3.96
C ALA A 79 -7.39 16.86 -3.72
N LEU A 80 -7.90 16.34 -2.60
CA LEU A 80 -7.77 14.92 -2.29
C LEU A 80 -8.39 14.08 -3.42
N PRO A 81 -7.76 12.96 -3.86
CA PRO A 81 -8.34 12.13 -4.89
C PRO A 81 -9.71 11.59 -4.46
N HIS A 82 -10.78 12.01 -5.16
CA HIS A 82 -12.15 11.57 -4.89
C HIS A 82 -12.47 10.18 -5.46
N GLU A 83 -11.46 9.44 -5.95
CA GLU A 83 -11.63 8.16 -6.63
C GLU A 83 -12.38 7.11 -5.78
N PRO A 84 -12.09 6.94 -4.47
CA PRO A 84 -12.83 5.99 -3.64
C PRO A 84 -14.31 6.34 -3.48
N ILE A 85 -14.65 7.63 -3.42
CA ILE A 85 -16.04 8.07 -3.33
C ILE A 85 -16.73 7.86 -4.68
N GLN A 86 -16.05 8.17 -5.78
CA GLN A 86 -16.58 7.99 -7.13
C GLN A 86 -16.82 6.51 -7.48
N SER A 87 -16.01 5.59 -6.98
CA SER A 87 -16.22 4.15 -7.18
C SER A 87 -17.48 3.66 -6.46
N LEU A 88 -17.71 4.11 -5.22
CA LEU A 88 -18.95 3.85 -4.47
C LEU A 88 -20.19 4.43 -5.18
N LEU A 89 -20.08 5.64 -5.73
CA LEU A 89 -21.18 6.26 -6.50
C LEU A 89 -21.51 5.51 -7.78
N ARG A 90 -20.52 4.90 -8.45
CA ARG A 90 -20.74 4.06 -9.65
C ARG A 90 -21.46 2.76 -9.33
N ASP A 91 -21.15 2.14 -8.18
CA ASP A 91 -21.87 0.96 -7.69
C ASP A 91 -23.35 1.32 -7.45
N GLY A 92 -23.59 2.44 -6.76
CA GLY A 92 -24.90 3.05 -6.68
C GLY A 92 -25.95 2.23 -5.93
N SER A 93 -25.58 1.16 -5.20
CA SER A 93 -26.43 0.46 -4.22
C SER A 93 -26.72 1.33 -2.99
N ASP A 94 -27.74 0.99 -2.20
CA ASP A 94 -28.08 1.78 -1.01
C ASP A 94 -26.92 1.77 0.01
N ALA A 95 -26.24 0.63 0.16
CA ALA A 95 -25.07 0.49 1.03
C ALA A 95 -23.88 1.33 0.55
N SER A 96 -23.62 1.39 -0.76
CA SER A 96 -22.52 2.22 -1.28
C SER A 96 -22.82 3.71 -1.21
N LEU A 97 -24.09 4.12 -1.39
CA LEU A 97 -24.50 5.50 -1.17
C LEU A 97 -24.40 5.93 0.31
N ASP A 98 -24.70 5.01 1.25
CA ASP A 98 -24.53 5.25 2.69
C ASP A 98 -23.05 5.47 3.04
N LEU A 99 -22.16 4.61 2.55
CA LEU A 99 -20.72 4.74 2.75
C LEU A 99 -20.17 6.01 2.09
N ALA A 100 -20.57 6.32 0.86
CA ALA A 100 -20.15 7.53 0.16
C ALA A 100 -20.58 8.80 0.91
N SER A 101 -21.82 8.83 1.41
CA SER A 101 -22.31 9.96 2.22
C SER A 101 -21.51 10.11 3.52
N GLY A 102 -21.19 9.01 4.21
CA GLY A 102 -20.35 9.01 5.41
C GLY A 102 -18.95 9.57 5.16
N MET A 103 -18.26 9.11 4.12
CA MET A 103 -16.92 9.60 3.76
C MET A 103 -16.91 11.10 3.41
N VAL A 104 -17.92 11.57 2.68
CA VAL A 104 -18.06 13.00 2.37
C VAL A 104 -18.34 13.81 3.65
N ALA A 105 -19.19 13.29 4.55
CA ALA A 105 -19.47 13.93 5.84
C ALA A 105 -18.23 14.05 6.73
N GLU A 106 -17.41 13.01 6.81
CA GLU A 106 -16.12 13.04 7.53
C GLU A 106 -15.17 14.08 6.93
N THR A 107 -15.10 14.16 5.60
CA THR A 107 -14.25 15.16 4.91
C THR A 107 -14.73 16.58 5.20
N ILE A 108 -16.04 16.84 5.18
CA ILE A 108 -16.62 18.14 5.54
C ILE A 108 -16.31 18.49 7.01
N ALA A 109 -16.43 17.51 7.91
CA ALA A 109 -16.15 17.70 9.32
C ALA A 109 -14.66 18.03 9.56
N ALA A 110 -13.74 17.36 8.87
CA ALA A 110 -12.30 17.60 8.94
C ALA A 110 -11.92 19.01 8.45
N ILE A 111 -12.56 19.50 7.38
CA ILE A 111 -12.35 20.88 6.90
C ILE A 111 -12.91 21.89 7.92
N GLY A 112 -14.03 21.57 8.57
CA GLY A 112 -14.67 22.44 9.57
C GLY A 112 -13.93 22.52 10.89
N SER A 113 -13.30 21.44 11.35
CA SER A 113 -12.53 21.39 12.59
C SER A 113 -11.15 22.06 12.47
N GLY A 114 -10.62 22.20 11.24
CA GLY A 114 -9.32 22.83 10.96
C GLY A 114 -9.34 24.36 10.77
N ALA A 115 -10.51 25.01 10.77
CA ALA A 115 -10.60 26.47 10.63
C ALA A 115 -10.45 27.24 11.97
N GLY A 116 -10.35 26.53 13.09
CA GLY A 116 -9.99 27.12 14.38
C GLY A 116 -8.49 27.04 14.60
N VAL A 117 -7.80 28.18 14.43
CA VAL A 117 -6.39 28.46 14.81
C VAL A 117 -5.52 27.19 14.89
N VAL A 118 -5.36 26.49 13.77
CA VAL A 118 -4.29 25.52 13.65
C VAL A 118 -3.02 26.35 13.58
N ASP A 119 -2.21 26.33 14.64
CA ASP A 119 -0.92 27.00 14.63
C ASP A 119 -0.11 26.43 13.45
N PRO A 120 0.15 27.25 12.40
CA PRO A 120 0.82 26.77 11.21
C PRO A 120 2.21 26.25 11.54
N ALA A 121 2.86 26.76 12.59
CA ALA A 121 4.15 26.25 13.06
C ALA A 121 4.03 24.84 13.64
N HIS A 122 2.99 24.57 14.44
CA HIS A 122 2.74 23.25 14.99
C HIS A 122 2.34 22.23 13.92
N ALA A 123 1.47 22.60 12.99
CA ALA A 123 1.09 21.74 11.87
C ALA A 123 2.29 21.44 10.96
N ARG A 124 3.16 22.43 10.72
CA ARG A 124 4.41 22.24 9.98
C ARG A 124 5.36 21.31 10.72
N ALA A 125 5.50 21.45 12.03
CA ALA A 125 6.35 20.58 12.84
C ALA A 125 5.86 19.12 12.84
N VAL A 126 4.54 18.88 12.92
CA VAL A 126 3.96 17.54 12.82
C VAL A 126 4.14 16.97 11.42
N LEU A 127 3.90 17.78 10.38
CA LEU A 127 4.14 17.36 8.99
C LEU A 127 5.62 17.02 8.75
N ASP A 128 6.53 17.87 9.21
CA ASP A 128 7.97 17.65 9.08
C ASP A 128 8.41 16.40 9.87
N ALA A 129 7.82 16.14 11.04
CA ALA A 129 8.07 14.90 11.78
C ALA A 129 7.56 13.65 11.05
N VAL A 130 6.39 13.73 10.40
CA VAL A 130 5.83 12.64 9.58
C VAL A 130 6.63 12.44 8.29
N LEU A 131 7.04 13.52 7.61
CA LEU A 131 7.88 13.45 6.42
C LEU A 131 9.32 13.02 6.74
N ALA A 132 9.81 13.33 7.94
CA ALA A 132 11.08 12.85 8.45
C ALA A 132 11.01 11.40 8.96
N SER A 133 9.81 10.84 9.13
CA SER A 133 9.63 9.43 9.44
C SER A 133 10.20 8.57 8.31
N THR A 134 10.65 7.37 8.68
CA THR A 134 11.32 6.44 7.76
C THR A 134 10.49 6.06 6.53
N ASP A 135 9.18 6.27 6.57
CA ASP A 135 8.25 5.91 5.52
C ASP A 135 8.19 6.95 4.37
N PHE A 136 8.72 8.17 4.58
CA PHE A 136 8.59 9.30 3.62
C PHE A 136 9.90 9.96 3.17
N ARG A 137 11.08 9.41 3.48
CA ARG A 137 12.36 9.97 2.98
C ARG A 137 12.46 9.88 1.45
N PRO A 138 12.88 10.96 0.74
CA PRO A 138 13.09 10.92 -0.71
C PRO A 138 14.21 9.91 -1.05
N GLN A 139 13.90 8.98 -1.94
CA GLN A 139 14.89 8.07 -2.51
C GLN A 139 15.86 8.89 -3.38
N PRO A 140 17.20 8.68 -3.29
CA PRO A 140 18.17 9.50 -4.02
C PRO A 140 17.91 9.44 -5.54
N ASP A 141 17.79 10.61 -6.18
CA ASP A 141 17.46 10.71 -7.59
C ASP A 141 18.66 10.23 -8.42
N TRP A 142 18.50 9.07 -9.06
CA TRP A 142 19.50 8.38 -9.86
C TRP A 142 20.10 9.25 -10.99
N ARG A 143 19.41 10.33 -11.34
CA ARG A 143 19.81 11.33 -12.34
C ARG A 143 21.09 12.06 -11.92
N ASP A 144 21.23 12.40 -10.64
CA ASP A 144 22.42 13.09 -10.14
C ASP A 144 23.64 12.17 -10.08
N ALA A 145 23.41 10.89 -9.77
CA ALA A 145 24.45 9.87 -9.85
C ALA A 145 24.93 9.68 -11.29
N LEU A 146 24.01 9.59 -12.26
CA LEU A 146 24.32 9.43 -13.68
C LEU A 146 25.05 10.65 -14.26
N LEU A 147 24.62 11.87 -13.94
CA LEU A 147 25.25 13.11 -14.42
C LEU A 147 26.66 13.28 -13.88
N THR A 148 26.92 12.85 -12.65
CA THR A 148 28.26 12.87 -12.06
C THR A 148 29.22 11.92 -12.79
N ILE A 149 28.73 10.72 -13.14
CA ILE A 149 29.49 9.73 -13.91
C ILE A 149 29.77 10.23 -15.34
N LEU A 150 28.77 10.82 -16.00
CA LEU A 150 28.92 11.40 -17.34
C LEU A 150 29.96 12.52 -17.36
N ARG A 151 29.96 13.44 -16.38
CA ARG A 151 30.97 14.51 -16.31
C ARG A 151 32.38 13.96 -16.06
N ALA A 152 32.51 12.90 -15.28
CA ALA A 152 33.80 12.25 -15.05
C ALA A 152 34.35 11.56 -16.32
N LEU A 153 33.46 11.00 -17.16
CA LEU A 153 33.81 10.39 -18.44
C LEU A 153 34.12 11.40 -19.55
N LEU A 154 33.39 12.53 -19.59
CA LEU A 154 33.57 13.57 -20.61
C LEU A 154 34.61 14.63 -20.23
N GLY A 155 34.96 14.77 -18.95
CA GLY A 155 35.93 15.76 -18.48
C GLY A 155 37.40 15.40 -18.72
N ASN A 156 37.69 14.14 -19.05
CA ASN A 156 39.05 13.64 -19.30
C ASN A 156 39.28 13.38 -20.79
N THR A 157 39.16 14.41 -21.63
CA THR A 157 39.49 14.31 -23.05
C THR A 157 40.78 15.06 -23.38
N ASP A 158 41.88 14.34 -23.30
CA ASP A 158 43.01 14.46 -24.24
C ASP A 158 43.21 13.08 -24.89
N VAL A 159 42.47 12.81 -25.98
CA VAL A 159 42.61 11.56 -26.74
C VAL A 159 42.83 11.87 -28.22
N ARG A 160 44.10 11.86 -28.64
CA ARG A 160 44.48 11.60 -30.03
C ARG A 160 44.01 10.19 -30.37
N LEU A 161 43.20 10.04 -31.41
CA LEU A 161 42.64 8.74 -31.86
C LEU A 161 43.76 7.83 -32.39
N PRO A 162 44.19 6.78 -31.67
CA PRO A 162 45.08 5.76 -32.23
C PRO A 162 44.23 4.68 -32.89
N GLN A 163 44.81 3.93 -33.83
CA GLN A 163 44.17 2.76 -34.43
C GLN A 163 43.87 1.74 -33.33
N VAL A 164 42.59 1.65 -32.97
CA VAL A 164 42.15 0.86 -31.83
C VAL A 164 42.26 -0.61 -32.18
N THR A 165 43.29 -1.27 -31.64
CA THR A 165 43.44 -2.72 -31.80
C THR A 165 42.34 -3.42 -31.00
N MET A 166 41.89 -4.61 -31.41
CA MET A 166 40.80 -5.35 -30.74
C MET A 166 41.02 -5.53 -29.21
N LEU A 167 42.29 -5.55 -28.79
CA LEU A 167 42.72 -5.59 -27.39
C LEU A 167 42.43 -4.29 -26.61
N GLN A 168 42.50 -3.13 -27.27
CA GLN A 168 42.19 -1.81 -26.69
C GLN A 168 40.68 -1.62 -26.52
N LEU A 169 39.90 -2.13 -27.48
CA LEU A 169 38.44 -2.16 -27.37
C LEU A 169 38.00 -3.06 -26.21
N ALA A 170 38.67 -4.21 -26.03
CA ALA A 170 38.42 -5.10 -24.90
C ALA A 170 38.76 -4.46 -23.54
N THR A 171 39.83 -3.66 -23.46
CA THR A 171 40.20 -2.97 -22.21
C THR A 171 39.24 -1.84 -21.87
N VAL A 172 38.79 -1.05 -22.84
CA VAL A 172 37.77 -0.02 -22.61
C VAL A 172 36.44 -0.66 -22.20
N LEU A 173 36.02 -1.73 -22.87
CA LEU A 173 34.79 -2.45 -22.52
C LEU A 173 34.89 -3.07 -21.13
N SER A 174 36.04 -3.63 -20.77
CA SER A 174 36.29 -4.15 -19.43
C SER A 174 36.23 -3.06 -18.37
N GLY A 175 36.76 -1.86 -18.65
CA GLY A 175 36.66 -0.69 -17.77
C GLY A 175 35.22 -0.22 -17.57
N VAL A 176 34.41 -0.19 -18.64
CA VAL A 176 32.99 0.16 -18.58
C VAL A 176 32.20 -0.88 -17.79
N VAL A 177 32.47 -2.17 -17.97
CA VAL A 177 31.85 -3.24 -17.19
C VAL A 177 32.26 -3.16 -15.72
N ALA A 178 33.53 -2.92 -15.42
CA ALA A 178 34.01 -2.76 -14.05
C ALA A 178 33.40 -1.52 -13.38
N LEU A 179 33.25 -0.41 -14.10
CA LEU A 179 32.62 0.80 -13.63
C LEU A 179 31.11 0.58 -13.40
N LEU A 180 30.41 -0.09 -14.31
CA LEU A 180 29.00 -0.48 -14.13
C LEU A 180 28.84 -1.41 -12.93
N VAL A 181 29.73 -2.38 -12.75
CA VAL A 181 29.74 -3.27 -11.58
C VAL A 181 29.99 -2.47 -10.30
N ALA A 182 30.90 -1.49 -10.30
CA ALA A 182 31.16 -0.64 -9.15
C ALA A 182 29.97 0.28 -8.82
N ILE A 183 29.29 0.84 -9.82
CA ILE A 183 28.08 1.66 -9.67
C ILE A 183 26.91 0.82 -9.17
N ILE A 184 26.72 -0.37 -9.75
CA ILE A 184 25.72 -1.34 -9.29
C ILE A 184 26.05 -1.78 -7.86
N ALA A 185 27.31 -2.04 -7.53
CA ALA A 185 27.73 -2.42 -6.18
C ALA A 185 27.54 -1.29 -5.18
N THR A 186 27.81 -0.04 -5.51
CA THR A 186 27.61 1.09 -4.58
C THR A 186 26.13 1.46 -4.41
N ASN A 187 25.33 1.43 -5.49
CA ASN A 187 23.88 1.63 -5.41
C ASN A 187 23.16 0.44 -4.76
N ALA A 188 23.64 -0.79 -5.00
CA ALA A 188 23.20 -1.96 -4.27
C ALA A 188 23.59 -1.83 -2.79
N VAL A 189 24.81 -1.45 -2.41
CA VAL A 189 25.20 -1.33 -0.99
C VAL A 189 24.37 -0.29 -0.23
N ARG A 190 23.90 0.79 -0.88
CA ARG A 190 23.05 1.82 -0.25
C ARG A 190 21.56 1.44 -0.21
N GLY A 191 21.01 0.81 -1.25
CA GLY A 191 19.66 0.25 -1.24
C GLY A 191 19.54 -1.02 -0.38
N LEU A 192 20.59 -1.84 -0.36
CA LEU A 192 20.75 -2.99 0.53
C LEU A 192 20.96 -2.53 1.98
N ARG A 193 21.70 -1.47 2.33
CA ARG A 193 21.80 -1.11 3.76
C ARG A 193 20.45 -0.76 4.43
N ALA A 194 19.44 -0.35 3.65
CA ALA A 194 18.07 -0.14 4.12
C ALA A 194 17.17 -1.39 3.96
N LYS A 195 17.41 -2.22 2.92
CA LYS A 195 16.66 -3.47 2.70
C LYS A 195 17.32 -4.73 3.30
N ILE A 196 18.61 -4.99 3.15
CA ILE A 196 19.39 -6.09 3.79
C ILE A 196 19.46 -6.01 5.32
N THR A 197 19.52 -4.84 5.96
CA THR A 197 19.38 -4.81 7.44
C THR A 197 17.98 -5.24 7.88
N ARG A 198 16.97 -5.12 7.01
CA ARG A 198 15.59 -5.53 7.27
C ARG A 198 15.20 -6.89 6.66
N GLU A 199 15.93 -7.38 5.65
CA GLU A 199 15.59 -8.56 4.83
C GLU A 199 16.69 -9.62 4.84
N ALA A 200 17.98 -9.31 5.09
CA ALA A 200 19.02 -10.32 5.27
C ALA A 200 19.23 -10.70 6.74
N VAL A 201 18.97 -9.76 7.67
CA VAL A 201 18.59 -10.16 9.04
C VAL A 201 17.35 -11.04 8.94
N LEU A 202 16.33 -10.72 8.14
CA LEU A 202 15.15 -11.59 8.03
C LEU A 202 15.42 -12.91 7.29
N ALA A 203 16.20 -12.97 6.21
CA ALA A 203 16.40 -14.20 5.42
C ALA A 203 17.45 -15.15 6.04
N ALA A 204 18.51 -14.64 6.66
CA ALA A 204 19.43 -15.46 7.45
C ALA A 204 18.78 -15.90 8.77
N THR A 205 17.84 -15.11 9.32
CA THR A 205 17.02 -15.49 10.48
C THR A 205 15.82 -16.35 10.07
N LEU A 206 15.34 -16.35 8.83
CA LEU A 206 14.20 -17.19 8.38
C LEU A 206 14.55 -18.65 8.06
N VAL A 207 15.84 -19.02 8.10
CA VAL A 207 16.22 -20.43 8.30
C VAL A 207 16.19 -20.79 9.80
N SER A 208 15.90 -19.84 10.70
CA SER A 208 15.95 -20.04 12.15
C SER A 208 14.82 -19.40 13.00
N ASP A 209 13.87 -18.65 12.43
CA ASP A 209 12.96 -17.79 13.19
C ASP A 209 11.65 -17.45 12.45
N ARG A 210 10.99 -18.49 11.91
CA ARG A 210 9.55 -18.40 11.70
C ARG A 210 8.89 -18.57 13.08
N PRO A 211 7.90 -17.73 13.48
CA PRO A 211 7.26 -17.85 14.79
C PRO A 211 6.79 -19.28 15.02
N ARG A 212 7.24 -19.88 16.10
CA ARG A 212 6.95 -21.28 16.41
C ARG A 212 5.51 -21.42 16.87
N ALA A 213 4.97 -22.63 16.78
CA ALA A 213 3.68 -22.94 17.38
C ALA A 213 3.59 -22.48 18.85
N ALA A 214 4.69 -22.62 19.60
CA ALA A 214 4.82 -22.17 20.98
C ALA A 214 4.64 -20.64 21.17
N ASP A 215 5.13 -19.82 20.24
CA ASP A 215 5.04 -18.36 20.33
C ASP A 215 3.58 -17.91 20.20
N HIS A 216 2.84 -18.53 19.27
CA HIS A 216 1.42 -18.28 19.09
C HIS A 216 0.56 -18.80 20.25
N LEU A 217 0.93 -19.93 20.87
CA LEU A 217 0.29 -20.40 22.10
C LEU A 217 0.47 -19.40 23.26
N SER A 218 1.68 -18.83 23.42
CA SER A 218 1.92 -17.80 24.44
C SER A 218 1.10 -16.53 24.21
N LEU A 219 0.91 -16.12 22.95
CA LEU A 219 0.05 -14.97 22.59
C LEU A 219 -1.43 -15.27 22.87
N ALA A 220 -1.87 -16.50 22.62
CA ALA A 220 -3.22 -16.94 22.93
C ALA A 220 -3.50 -16.87 24.44
N GLU A 221 -2.58 -17.38 25.27
CA GLU A 221 -2.70 -17.32 26.73
C GLU A 221 -2.79 -15.87 27.24
N ASP A 222 -2.00 -14.97 26.66
CA ASP A 222 -2.04 -13.55 27.00
C ASP A 222 -3.35 -12.87 26.60
N ALA A 223 -3.90 -13.22 25.44
CA ALA A 223 -5.21 -12.77 25.00
C ALA A 223 -6.34 -13.31 25.90
N ILE A 224 -6.27 -14.57 26.32
CA ILE A 224 -7.21 -15.18 27.29
C ILE A 224 -7.18 -14.40 28.61
N ARG A 225 -5.98 -14.15 29.16
CA ARG A 225 -5.82 -13.38 30.42
C ARG A 225 -6.41 -11.98 30.35
N ARG A 226 -6.35 -11.34 29.17
CA ARG A 226 -6.91 -10.00 28.93
C ARG A 226 -8.39 -10.01 28.51
N GLY A 227 -9.06 -11.17 28.50
CA GLY A 227 -10.45 -11.30 28.08
C GLY A 227 -10.69 -11.08 26.58
N ARG A 228 -9.63 -11.07 25.76
CA ARG A 228 -9.69 -10.86 24.31
C ARG A 228 -9.87 -12.20 23.59
N LEU A 229 -11.07 -12.76 23.69
CA LEU A 229 -11.36 -14.13 23.24
C LEU A 229 -11.19 -14.30 21.71
N ARG A 230 -11.54 -13.28 20.92
CA ARG A 230 -11.31 -13.27 19.46
C ARG A 230 -9.81 -13.33 19.10
N ASP A 231 -9.00 -12.52 19.79
CA ASP A 231 -7.53 -12.50 19.58
C ASP A 231 -6.89 -13.81 20.04
N ALA A 232 -7.42 -14.42 21.10
CA ALA A 232 -6.99 -15.73 21.57
C ALA A 232 -7.26 -16.79 20.51
N LEU A 233 -8.46 -16.81 19.94
CA LEU A 233 -8.85 -17.79 18.92
C LEU A 233 -8.02 -17.65 17.63
N ARG A 234 -7.76 -16.41 17.19
CA ARG A 234 -6.83 -16.16 16.07
C ARG A 234 -5.42 -16.68 16.37
N SER A 235 -4.91 -16.44 17.57
CA SER A 235 -3.57 -16.88 17.96
C SER A 235 -3.48 -18.42 18.02
N LEU A 236 -4.54 -19.10 18.48
CA LEU A 236 -4.64 -20.56 18.48
C LEU A 236 -4.68 -21.15 17.07
N PHE A 237 -5.41 -20.51 16.15
CA PHE A 237 -5.42 -20.89 14.75
C PHE A 237 -4.01 -20.79 14.13
N LEU A 238 -3.32 -19.67 14.35
CA LEU A 238 -1.94 -19.50 13.87
C LEU A 238 -0.96 -20.51 14.49
N ALA A 239 -1.15 -20.86 15.78
CA ALA A 239 -0.36 -21.90 16.43
C ALA A 239 -0.53 -23.27 15.76
N ALA A 240 -1.74 -23.61 15.34
CA ALA A 240 -2.02 -24.86 14.63
C ALA A 240 -1.37 -24.89 13.24
N LEU A 241 -1.41 -23.77 12.49
CA LEU A 241 -0.74 -23.68 11.19
C LEU A 241 0.78 -23.80 11.32
N ALA A 242 1.38 -23.09 12.29
CA ALA A 242 2.81 -23.20 12.58
C ALA A 242 3.20 -24.63 12.99
N GLY A 243 2.38 -25.30 13.83
CA GLY A 243 2.59 -26.69 14.22
C GLY A 243 2.52 -27.68 13.04
N LEU A 244 1.65 -27.41 12.06
CA LEU A 244 1.58 -28.18 10.82
C LEU A 244 2.83 -27.99 9.95
N GLU A 245 3.32 -26.75 9.83
CA GLU A 245 4.56 -26.48 9.08
C GLU A 245 5.77 -27.15 9.74
N GLU A 246 5.88 -27.06 11.08
CA GLU A 246 6.97 -27.63 11.87
C GLU A 246 7.08 -29.15 11.74
N ARG A 247 5.95 -29.86 11.54
CA ARG A 247 5.92 -31.34 11.53
C ARG A 247 5.64 -31.98 10.19
N GLY A 248 4.84 -31.33 9.36
CA GLY A 248 4.37 -31.88 8.10
C GLY A 248 5.33 -31.64 6.94
N GLY A 249 6.31 -30.75 7.08
CA GLY A 249 7.16 -30.29 5.97
C GLY A 249 6.38 -29.58 4.86
N VAL A 250 5.07 -29.41 5.04
CA VAL A 250 4.17 -28.73 4.11
C VAL A 250 4.23 -27.25 4.46
N ARG A 251 4.89 -26.50 3.58
CA ARG A 251 4.89 -25.05 3.66
C ARG A 251 3.50 -24.53 3.29
N LEU A 252 2.91 -23.78 4.22
CA LEU A 252 1.63 -23.09 4.07
C LEU A 252 1.95 -21.64 3.71
N ASP A 253 1.41 -21.19 2.56
CA ASP A 253 1.58 -19.82 2.11
C ASP A 253 0.58 -18.91 2.88
N PRO A 254 1.02 -17.77 3.46
CA PRO A 254 0.15 -16.82 4.13
C PRO A 254 -0.98 -16.24 3.27
N ALA A 255 -0.90 -16.35 1.94
CA ALA A 255 -1.94 -15.90 1.02
C ALA A 255 -3.10 -16.91 0.84
N LEU A 256 -2.99 -18.12 1.41
CA LEU A 256 -4.01 -19.14 1.26
C LEU A 256 -5.24 -18.83 2.10
N THR A 257 -6.40 -19.07 1.51
CA THR A 257 -7.68 -19.07 2.22
C THR A 257 -7.82 -20.31 3.11
N ASP A 258 -8.67 -20.24 4.13
CA ASP A 258 -8.92 -21.36 5.07
C ASP A 258 -9.35 -22.65 4.34
N ARG A 259 -10.12 -22.52 3.24
CA ARG A 259 -10.50 -23.65 2.37
C ARG A 259 -9.32 -24.28 1.66
N GLU A 260 -8.38 -23.47 1.17
CA GLU A 260 -7.17 -23.96 0.50
C GLU A 260 -6.18 -24.58 1.49
N ILE A 261 -6.10 -24.03 2.71
CA ILE A 261 -5.36 -24.60 3.83
C ILE A 261 -5.90 -26.01 4.15
N LEU A 262 -7.21 -26.16 4.29
CA LEU A 262 -7.84 -27.47 4.54
C LEU A 262 -7.62 -28.44 3.38
N ALA A 263 -7.75 -27.98 2.13
CA ALA A 263 -7.49 -28.81 0.96
C ALA A 263 -6.04 -29.32 0.92
N ARG A 264 -5.09 -28.49 1.34
CA ARG A 264 -3.66 -28.84 1.40
C ARG A 264 -3.32 -29.73 2.59
N ALA A 265 -4.07 -29.61 3.70
CA ALA A 265 -3.93 -30.44 4.89
C ALA A 265 -4.73 -31.76 4.81
N ALA A 266 -5.56 -31.97 3.79
CA ALA A 266 -6.47 -33.12 3.66
C ALA A 266 -5.79 -34.49 3.68
N GLY A 267 -4.51 -34.57 3.30
CA GLY A 267 -3.71 -35.79 3.37
C GLY A 267 -3.04 -36.03 4.73
N SER A 268 -3.21 -35.14 5.70
CA SER A 268 -2.59 -35.25 7.03
C SER A 268 -3.52 -35.96 8.02
N ALA A 269 -2.95 -36.71 8.95
CA ALA A 269 -3.70 -37.31 10.07
C ALA A 269 -4.37 -36.28 11.00
N ARG A 270 -4.12 -34.98 10.79
CA ARG A 270 -4.60 -33.85 11.58
C ARG A 270 -5.65 -33.01 10.85
N ALA A 271 -6.11 -33.47 9.67
CA ALA A 271 -7.08 -32.76 8.84
C ALA A 271 -8.39 -32.48 9.57
N ASP A 272 -8.91 -33.48 10.31
CA ASP A 272 -10.18 -33.37 11.05
C ASP A 272 -10.09 -32.39 12.22
N ASP A 273 -8.97 -32.42 12.96
CA ASP A 273 -8.70 -31.45 14.04
C ASP A 273 -8.55 -30.03 13.47
N LEU A 274 -7.88 -29.86 12.32
CA LEU A 274 -7.75 -28.55 11.68
C LEU A 274 -9.10 -28.02 11.17
N SER A 275 -9.91 -28.89 10.55
CA SER A 275 -11.26 -28.53 10.10
C SER A 275 -12.15 -28.11 11.27
N SER A 276 -12.07 -28.82 12.40
CA SER A 276 -12.79 -28.48 13.62
C SER A 276 -12.34 -27.13 14.20
N LEU A 277 -11.04 -26.80 14.10
CA LEU A 277 -10.50 -25.52 14.55
C LEU A 277 -10.93 -24.35 13.65
N VAL A 278 -10.90 -24.54 12.32
CA VAL A 278 -11.38 -23.55 11.34
C VAL A 278 -12.86 -23.22 11.60
N GLY A 279 -13.70 -24.23 11.86
CA GLY A 279 -15.12 -24.03 12.16
C GLY A 279 -15.40 -23.26 13.46
N LEU A 280 -14.46 -23.24 14.40
CA LEU A 280 -14.55 -22.37 15.58
C LEU A 280 -14.05 -20.94 15.28
N TYR A 281 -12.98 -20.83 14.50
CA TYR A 281 -12.31 -19.57 14.18
C TYR A 281 -13.09 -18.68 13.21
N GLU A 282 -13.53 -19.21 12.06
CA GLU A 282 -14.13 -18.41 10.97
C GLU A 282 -15.33 -17.55 11.46
N PRO A 283 -16.36 -18.10 12.12
CA PRO A 283 -17.52 -17.30 12.52
C PRO A 283 -17.18 -16.22 13.54
N ALA A 284 -16.18 -16.47 14.39
CA ALA A 284 -15.73 -15.53 15.41
C ALA A 284 -14.85 -14.41 14.83
N TRP A 285 -14.08 -14.72 13.79
CA TRP A 285 -13.19 -13.78 13.10
C TRP A 285 -13.97 -12.85 12.16
N PHE A 286 -14.93 -13.40 11.42
CA PHE A 286 -15.80 -12.61 10.53
C PHE A 286 -16.94 -11.87 11.27
N GLY A 287 -16.98 -11.97 12.60
CA GLY A 287 -17.93 -11.21 13.42
C GLY A 287 -19.36 -11.75 13.38
N GLU A 288 -19.57 -12.95 12.85
CA GLU A 288 -20.88 -13.62 12.83
C GLU A 288 -21.33 -14.02 14.24
N ARG A 289 -20.38 -14.22 15.17
CA ARG A 289 -20.66 -14.56 16.57
C ARG A 289 -19.51 -14.19 17.51
N GLU A 290 -19.81 -13.86 18.76
CA GLU A 290 -18.77 -13.71 19.79
C GLU A 290 -18.30 -15.08 20.31
N PRO A 291 -16.98 -15.35 20.37
CA PRO A 291 -16.46 -16.61 20.88
C PRO A 291 -16.63 -16.74 22.39
N THR A 292 -16.98 -17.95 22.85
CA THR A 292 -17.12 -18.25 24.28
C THR A 292 -15.81 -18.79 24.88
N PRO A 293 -15.60 -18.68 26.21
CA PRO A 293 -14.43 -19.25 26.87
C PRO A 293 -14.26 -20.76 26.63
N LEU A 294 -15.37 -21.51 26.56
CA LEU A 294 -15.37 -22.94 26.30
C LEU A 294 -14.86 -23.26 24.88
N GLU A 295 -15.19 -22.44 23.89
CA GLU A 295 -14.71 -22.61 22.52
C GLU A 295 -13.24 -22.27 22.38
N VAL A 296 -12.77 -21.22 23.07
CA VAL A 296 -11.34 -20.90 23.14
C VAL A 296 -10.56 -22.04 23.80
N GLN A 297 -11.11 -22.66 24.85
CA GLN A 297 -10.51 -23.84 25.47
C GLN A 297 -10.42 -25.03 24.49
N ARG A 298 -11.52 -25.35 23.80
CA ARG A 298 -11.54 -26.42 22.77
C ARG A 298 -10.56 -26.14 21.64
N ALA A 299 -10.49 -24.89 21.17
CA ALA A 299 -9.53 -24.46 20.15
C ALA A 299 -8.08 -24.62 20.64
N GLY A 300 -7.83 -24.40 21.93
CA GLY A 300 -6.52 -24.62 22.56
C GLY A 300 -6.13 -26.09 22.59
N ASP A 301 -7.07 -26.99 22.85
CA ASP A 301 -6.84 -28.42 22.80
C ASP A 301 -6.60 -28.92 21.37
N LEU A 302 -7.37 -28.41 20.40
CA LEU A 302 -7.19 -28.69 18.97
C LEU A 302 -5.82 -28.22 18.47
N ALA A 303 -5.44 -26.97 18.75
CA ALA A 303 -4.15 -26.42 18.35
C ALA A 303 -2.98 -27.21 18.93
N ARG A 304 -3.09 -27.67 20.19
CA ARG A 304 -2.07 -28.53 20.81
C ARG A 304 -2.01 -29.94 20.24
N ARG A 305 -3.13 -30.54 19.80
CA ARG A 305 -3.11 -31.86 19.13
C ARG A 305 -2.55 -31.79 17.71
N ILE A 306 -2.91 -30.74 16.97
CA ILE A 306 -2.33 -30.45 15.65
C ILE A 306 -0.83 -30.19 15.80
N GLY A 307 -0.49 -29.40 16.83
CA GLY A 307 0.84 -29.09 17.28
C GLY A 307 1.46 -30.07 18.27
N SER A 308 1.00 -31.34 18.37
CA SER A 308 1.70 -32.50 19.01
C SER A 308 2.02 -33.61 18.00
#